data_AF-A0A960DJ91-F1
#
_entry.id   AF-A0A960DJ91-F1
#
_cell.length_a   1.000
_cell.length_b   1.000
_cell.length_c   1.000
_cell.angle_alpha   90.00
_cell.angle_beta   90.00
_cell.angle_gamma   90.00
#
_symmetry.space_group_name_H-M   'P 1'
#
loop_
_entity.id
_entity.type
_entity.pdbx_description
1 polymer ?
#
loop_
_entity_poly.entity_id
_entity_poly.type
_entity_poly.pdbx_seq_one_letter_code
_entity_poly.pdbx_strand_id
1 'polypeptide(L)'
;PLWLTVRDEERIFADMDRMMAAMGARSGGRSPIAVFQADCLARGRRLFNRVMKEELVHRMQQPLADHGDVPPWFGMYGFGEYARLGGRNAYHNYTTSLAALYRRTEPAAP
;
A
#
# COMPACT_ATOMS: atom_id res chain seq x y z
N PRO A 1 -28.24 7.73 -13.07
CA PRO A 1 -27.86 6.29 -13.07
C PRO A 1 -27.42 5.90 -11.65
N LEU A 2 -27.92 4.78 -11.11
CA LEU A 2 -27.50 4.26 -9.80
C LEU A 2 -26.37 3.25 -10.01
N TRP A 3 -25.24 3.49 -9.35
CA TRP A 3 -24.12 2.55 -9.33
C TRP A 3 -24.11 1.83 -7.98
N LEU A 4 -24.13 0.51 -8.01
CA LEU A 4 -24.03 -0.33 -6.82
C LEU A 4 -22.64 -0.96 -6.79
N THR A 5 -21.96 -0.86 -5.65
CA THR A 5 -20.67 -1.51 -5.41
C THR A 5 -20.88 -2.74 -4.56
N VAL A 6 -20.27 -3.86 -4.95
CA VAL A 6 -20.27 -5.11 -4.17
C VAL A 6 -18.90 -5.36 -3.58
N ARG A 7 -18.86 -6.08 -2.45
CA ARG A 7 -17.62 -6.59 -1.88
C ARG A 7 -17.14 -7.77 -2.72
N ASP A 8 -15.93 -7.64 -3.25
CA ASP A 8 -15.23 -8.69 -3.99
C ASP A 8 -13.84 -8.86 -3.37
N GLU A 9 -13.71 -9.84 -2.48
CA GLU A 9 -12.47 -10.07 -1.74
C GLU A 9 -11.34 -10.55 -2.62
N GLU A 10 -11.64 -11.47 -3.55
CA GLU A 10 -10.67 -12.01 -4.49
C GLU A 10 -10.03 -10.88 -5.29
N ARG A 11 -10.85 -9.98 -5.82
CA ARG A 11 -10.35 -8.78 -6.50
C ARG A 11 -9.54 -7.88 -5.58
N ILE A 12 -9.95 -7.67 -4.33
CA ILE A 12 -9.18 -6.84 -3.39
C ILE A 12 -7.77 -7.41 -3.19
N PHE A 13 -7.64 -8.72 -2.99
CA PHE A 13 -6.33 -9.37 -2.81
C PHE A 13 -5.52 -9.35 -4.10
N ALA A 14 -6.13 -9.64 -5.25
CA ALA A 14 -5.46 -9.59 -6.53
C ALA A 14 -4.95 -8.17 -6.86
N ASP A 15 -5.75 -7.14 -6.59
CA ASP A 15 -5.38 -5.74 -6.82
C ASP A 15 -4.22 -5.31 -5.89
N MET A 16 -4.23 -5.79 -4.64
CA MET A 16 -3.14 -5.58 -3.69
C MET A 16 -1.83 -6.23 -4.16
N ASP A 17 -1.87 -7.49 -4.60
CA ASP A 17 -0.67 -8.17 -5.12
C ASP A 17 -0.10 -7.43 -6.34
N ARG A 18 -0.98 -6.97 -7.25
CA ARG A 18 -0.57 -6.17 -8.41
C ARG A 18 0.06 -4.84 -7.98
N MET A 19 -0.48 -4.18 -6.96
CA MET A 19 0.11 -2.96 -6.40
C MET A 19 1.52 -3.23 -5.83
N MET A 20 1.70 -4.31 -5.06
CA MET A 20 2.99 -4.67 -4.48
C MET A 20 4.02 -5.05 -5.53
N ALA A 21 3.64 -5.84 -6.54
CA ALA A 21 4.50 -6.17 -7.67
C ALA A 21 4.94 -4.92 -8.44
N ALA A 22 4.01 -3.98 -8.68
CA ALA A 22 4.33 -2.70 -9.31
C ALA A 22 5.26 -1.83 -8.44
N MET A 23 5.14 -1.87 -7.11
CA MET A 23 6.06 -1.19 -6.20
C MET A 23 7.47 -1.79 -6.26
N GLY A 24 7.59 -3.12 -6.22
CA GLY A 24 8.86 -3.82 -6.35
C GLY A 24 9.56 -3.51 -7.68
N ALA A 25 8.83 -3.54 -8.79
CA ALA A 25 9.39 -3.18 -10.09
C ALA A 25 9.92 -1.73 -10.14
N ARG A 26 9.23 -0.78 -9.48
CA ARG A 26 9.66 0.63 -9.41
C ARG A 26 10.82 0.88 -8.45
N SER A 27 11.06 0.00 -7.48
CA SER A 27 12.14 0.20 -6.52
C SER A 27 13.51 0.07 -7.18
N GLY A 28 13.61 -0.70 -8.26
CA GLY A 28 14.86 -0.96 -8.98
C GLY A 28 15.86 -1.75 -8.12
N GLY A 29 15.37 -2.70 -7.32
CA GLY A 29 16.18 -3.49 -6.39
C GLY A 29 16.59 -2.76 -5.11
N ARG A 30 16.13 -1.52 -4.90
CA ARG A 30 16.37 -0.79 -3.66
C ARG A 30 15.37 -1.20 -2.59
N SER A 31 15.85 -1.30 -1.37
CA SER A 31 15.02 -1.48 -0.17
C SER A 31 14.53 -0.12 0.35
N PRO A 32 13.24 0.02 0.69
CA PRO A 32 12.75 1.23 1.33
C PRO A 32 13.29 1.35 2.75
N ILE A 33 13.53 2.58 3.21
CA ILE A 33 13.96 2.88 4.59
C ILE A 33 12.79 3.08 5.55
N ALA A 34 11.59 3.33 5.02
CA ALA A 34 10.34 3.42 5.75
C ALA A 34 9.15 3.30 4.78
N VAL A 35 8.00 2.87 5.28
CA VAL A 35 6.75 2.81 4.52
C VAL A 35 5.62 3.46 5.31
N PHE A 36 4.89 4.34 4.65
CA PHE A 36 3.64 4.91 5.15
C PHE A 36 2.46 4.22 4.45
N GLN A 37 1.53 3.70 5.24
CA GLN A 37 0.32 3.05 4.76
C GLN A 37 -0.90 3.84 5.21
N ALA A 38 -1.80 4.13 4.26
CA ALA A 38 -3.13 4.59 4.56
C ALA A 38 -4.15 3.64 3.93
N ASP A 39 -4.98 3.05 4.78
CA ASP A 39 -6.10 2.21 4.38
C ASP A 39 -7.42 2.85 4.77
N CYS A 40 -8.44 2.66 3.92
CA CYS A 40 -9.81 2.96 4.32
C CYS A 40 -10.24 2.14 5.54
N LEU A 41 -10.79 2.77 6.58
CA LEU A 41 -11.27 2.15 7.81
C LEU A 41 -12.42 1.17 7.54
N ALA A 42 -13.31 1.54 6.61
CA ALA A 42 -14.40 0.67 6.18
C ALA A 42 -13.83 -0.59 5.54
N ARG A 43 -12.90 -0.46 4.58
CA ARG A 43 -12.24 -1.58 3.87
C ARG A 43 -11.30 -2.39 4.75
N GLY A 44 -10.58 -1.78 5.66
CA GLY A 44 -9.60 -2.45 6.50
C GLY A 44 -10.22 -3.07 7.75
N ARG A 45 -10.53 -2.23 8.74
CA ARG A 45 -10.88 -2.68 10.09
C ARG A 45 -12.31 -3.20 10.23
N ARG A 46 -13.26 -2.68 9.45
CA ARG A 46 -14.68 -3.09 9.53
C ARG A 46 -15.06 -4.18 8.54
N LEU A 47 -14.41 -4.23 7.38
CA LEU A 47 -14.69 -5.22 6.34
C LEU A 47 -13.98 -6.57 6.61
N PHE A 48 -12.78 -6.58 7.19
CA PHE A 48 -12.03 -7.80 7.46
C PHE A 48 -12.08 -8.21 8.93
N ASN A 49 -12.37 -9.50 9.22
CA ASN A 49 -12.24 -10.06 10.57
C ASN A 49 -10.82 -9.84 11.11
N ARG A 50 -10.67 -9.78 12.45
CA ARG A 50 -9.40 -9.36 13.11
C ARG A 50 -8.14 -10.07 12.60
N VAL A 51 -8.24 -11.38 12.32
CA VAL A 51 -7.15 -12.22 11.77
C VAL A 51 -6.75 -11.80 10.34
N MET A 52 -7.72 -11.41 9.52
CA MET A 52 -7.51 -11.01 8.12
C MET A 52 -6.82 -9.65 7.99
N LYS A 53 -6.97 -8.76 8.97
CA LYS A 53 -6.31 -7.45 8.96
C LYS A 53 -4.79 -7.60 9.08
N GLU A 54 -4.32 -8.40 10.02
CA GLU A 54 -2.89 -8.64 10.24
C GLU A 54 -2.28 -9.34 9.03
N GLU A 55 -3.02 -10.30 8.45
CA GLU A 55 -2.63 -10.98 7.21
C GLU A 55 -2.45 -10.01 6.03
N LEU A 56 -3.38 -9.06 5.85
CA LEU A 56 -3.28 -8.04 4.80
C LEU A 56 -2.04 -7.16 4.95
N VAL A 57 -1.79 -6.67 6.17
CA VAL A 57 -0.61 -5.84 6.45
C VAL A 57 0.67 -6.65 6.24
N HIS A 58 0.69 -7.89 6.71
CA HIS A 58 1.83 -8.78 6.52
C HIS A 58 2.10 -9.05 5.04
N ARG A 59 1.06 -9.33 4.25
CA ARG A 59 1.16 -9.55 2.80
C ARG A 59 1.62 -8.30 2.03
N MET A 60 1.36 -7.09 2.54
CA MET A 60 1.96 -5.85 2.03
C MET A 60 3.41 -5.65 2.48
N GLN A 61 3.77 -6.11 3.67
CA GLN A 61 5.11 -5.94 4.24
C GLN A 61 6.14 -6.88 3.62
N GLN A 62 5.78 -8.16 3.44
CA GLN A 62 6.71 -9.20 2.98
C GLN A 62 7.43 -8.86 1.66
N PRO A 63 6.76 -8.33 0.62
CA PRO A 63 7.44 -7.97 -0.63
C PRO A 63 8.42 -6.80 -0.50
N LEU A 64 8.36 -6.05 0.60
CA LEU A 64 9.25 -4.91 0.89
C LEU A 64 10.26 -5.23 2.00
N ALA A 65 10.24 -6.44 2.55
CA ALA A 65 11.22 -6.89 3.53
C ALA A 65 12.57 -7.07 2.85
N ASP A 66 13.63 -6.69 3.55
CA ASP A 66 15.01 -6.85 3.10
C ASP A 66 15.73 -7.79 4.07
N HIS A 67 16.29 -8.88 3.55
CA HIS A 67 16.88 -9.95 4.36
C HIS A 67 15.98 -10.49 5.49
N GLY A 68 14.65 -10.41 5.32
CA GLY A 68 13.68 -10.85 6.32
C GLY A 68 13.23 -9.75 7.29
N ASP A 69 13.86 -8.57 7.25
CA ASP A 69 13.51 -7.43 8.08
C ASP A 69 12.51 -6.52 7.36
N VAL A 70 11.37 -6.30 8.01
CA VAL A 70 10.37 -5.34 7.51
C VAL A 70 10.87 -3.93 7.81
N PRO A 71 10.87 -3.01 6.82
CA PRO A 71 11.25 -1.62 7.06
C PRO A 71 10.30 -0.97 8.08
N PRO A 72 10.74 0.08 8.81
CA PRO A 72 9.86 0.87 9.66
C PRO A 72 8.52 1.20 8.99
N TRP A 73 7.42 0.77 9.61
CA TRP A 73 6.10 0.80 9.00
C TRP A 73 5.12 1.62 9.83
N PHE A 74 4.65 2.73 9.28
CA PHE A 74 3.63 3.57 9.91
C PHE A 74 2.31 3.45 9.14
N GLY A 75 1.36 2.71 9.71
CA GLY A 75 0.07 2.44 9.11
C GLY A 75 -1.09 3.11 9.85
N MET A 76 -2.02 3.70 9.11
CA MET A 76 -3.27 4.22 9.64
C MET A 76 -4.50 3.70 8.89
N TYR A 77 -5.61 3.58 9.62
CA TYR A 77 -6.94 3.35 9.04
C TYR A 77 -7.77 4.63 9.16
N GLY A 78 -8.11 5.24 8.02
CA GLY A 78 -8.81 6.53 7.94
C GLY A 78 -10.06 6.48 7.05
N PHE A 79 -10.79 7.58 6.94
CA PHE A 79 -11.96 7.67 6.04
C PHE A 79 -11.59 8.01 4.59
N GLY A 80 -10.32 8.31 4.35
CA GLY A 80 -9.73 8.52 3.04
C GLY A 80 -8.40 9.24 3.17
N GLU A 81 -7.72 9.40 2.04
CA GLU A 81 -6.37 9.94 1.97
C GLU A 81 -6.12 10.63 0.63
N TYR A 82 -5.15 11.54 0.59
CA TYR A 82 -4.66 12.07 -0.68
C TYR A 82 -3.47 11.26 -1.16
N ALA A 83 -3.59 10.67 -2.35
CA ALA A 83 -2.53 9.90 -3.00
C ALA A 83 -2.56 10.14 -4.52
N ARG A 84 -1.48 9.74 -5.22
CA ARG A 84 -1.42 9.92 -6.67
C ARG A 84 -2.21 8.84 -7.42
N LEU A 85 -3.07 9.27 -8.34
CA LEU A 85 -3.71 8.44 -9.36
C LEU A 85 -3.50 9.10 -10.72
N GLY A 86 -2.96 8.36 -11.69
CA GLY A 86 -2.69 8.92 -13.02
C GLY A 86 -1.78 10.17 -13.02
N GLY A 87 -0.83 10.24 -12.08
CA GLY A 87 0.10 11.36 -11.95
C GLY A 87 -0.44 12.59 -11.22
N ARG A 88 -1.71 12.62 -10.81
CA ARG A 88 -2.33 13.74 -10.09
C ARG A 88 -2.72 13.30 -8.67
N ASN A 89 -2.65 14.22 -7.71
CA ASN A 89 -3.20 13.96 -6.38
C ASN A 89 -4.73 13.90 -6.49
N ALA A 90 -5.30 12.80 -6.01
CA ALA A 90 -6.74 12.59 -5.91
C ALA A 90 -7.07 12.27 -4.45
N TYR A 91 -8.34 12.51 -4.07
CA TYR A 91 -8.86 11.94 -2.84
C TYR A 91 -9.23 10.49 -3.09
N HIS A 92 -8.71 9.59 -2.25
CA HIS A 92 -8.95 8.17 -2.34
C HIS A 92 -9.80 7.74 -1.14
N ASN A 93 -10.90 7.06 -1.44
CA ASN A 93 -11.77 6.43 -0.47
C ASN A 93 -12.00 4.97 -0.88
N TYR A 94 -12.16 4.08 0.10
CA TYR A 94 -12.24 2.62 -0.13
C TYR A 94 -10.99 2.01 -0.81
N THR A 95 -9.82 2.58 -0.54
CA THR A 95 -8.52 2.26 -1.16
C THR A 95 -7.48 1.84 -0.14
N THR A 96 -6.38 1.27 -0.65
CA THR A 96 -5.06 1.22 0.02
C THR A 96 -4.15 2.19 -0.71
N SER A 97 -3.36 2.95 0.03
CA SER A 97 -2.19 3.65 -0.52
C SER A 97 -0.95 3.36 0.30
N LEU A 98 0.18 3.21 -0.40
CA LEU A 98 1.49 3.02 0.19
C LEU A 98 2.45 4.08 -0.37
N ALA A 99 3.17 4.74 0.53
CA ALA A 99 4.30 5.60 0.20
C ALA A 99 5.58 5.00 0.79
N ALA A 100 6.42 4.47 -0.08
CA ALA A 100 7.72 3.92 0.29
C ALA A 100 8.79 5.02 0.16
N LEU A 101 9.51 5.26 1.25
CA LEU A 101 10.62 6.21 1.31
C LEU A 101 11.92 5.48 0.98
N TYR A 102 12.70 6.02 0.04
CA TYR A 102 13.99 5.46 -0.35
C TYR A 102 15.10 6.46 -0.09
N ARG A 103 16.29 5.97 0.21
CA ARG A 103 17.49 6.81 0.25
C ARG A 103 17.75 7.35 -1.16
N ARG A 104 17.96 8.67 -1.26
CA ARG A 104 18.45 9.28 -2.50
C ARG A 104 19.91 8.87 -2.67
N THR A 105 20.22 8.21 -3.77
CA THR A 105 21.60 8.15 -4.26
C THR A 105 21.97 9.56 -4.72
N GLU A 106 23.05 10.12 -4.19
CA GLU A 106 23.58 11.36 -4.77
C GLU A 106 23.83 11.14 -6.26
N PRO A 107 23.54 12.13 -7.13
CA PRO A 107 24.10 12.09 -8.46
C PRO A 107 25.62 12.00 -8.31
N ALA A 108 26.28 11.16 -9.12
CA ALA A 108 27.74 11.19 -9.21
C ALA A 108 28.16 12.66 -9.42
N ALA A 109 29.14 13.11 -8.62
CA ALA A 109 29.72 14.44 -8.81
C ALA A 109 30.12 14.60 -10.29
N PRO A 110 29.88 15.78 -10.90
CA PRO A 110 30.23 16.03 -12.29
C PRO A 110 31.72 15.82 -12.57
#